data_AF-A0A2T2N2I9-F1
#
_entry.id   AF-A0A2T2N2I9-F1
#
_cell.length_a   1.000
_cell.length_b   1.000
_cell.length_c   1.000
_cell.angle_alpha   90.00
_cell.angle_beta   90.00
_cell.angle_gamma   90.00
#
_symmetry.space_group_name_H-M   'P 1'
#
loop_
_entity.id
_entity.type
_entity.pdbx_description
1 polymer ?
#
loop_
_entity_poly.entity_id
_entity_poly.type
_entity_poly.pdbx_seq_one_letter_code
_entity_poly.pdbx_strand_id
1 'polypeptide(L)'
;MGKETKRQEVDANFVTGVRINCELDLKLNKRPQYEMATIPSSHDIFNQSLIDISVLVKLPIVVQKLPGSLVECFPSGSPWLNQRVAFHHRDCLTRENTTEVEFDEKFGVCPPQWDKSIGTVIAMRLDKKPLYPEHIAALAGFSQVHLSPYFQKYRESWYFEDDGHLPKSYVVQEMTRFKFGQYYHDWREVQMNKESLD
;
A
#
# COMPACT_ATOMS: atom_id res chain seq x y z
N MET A 1 -12.91 -26.80 36.81
CA MET A 1 -12.58 -25.36 36.94
C MET A 1 -11.88 -24.91 35.67
N GLY A 2 -12.64 -24.41 34.70
CA GLY A 2 -12.10 -23.90 33.44
C GLY A 2 -11.42 -22.56 33.66
N LYS A 3 -10.21 -22.40 33.13
CA LYS A 3 -9.51 -21.12 33.08
C LYS A 3 -10.13 -20.29 31.96
N GLU A 4 -10.89 -19.26 32.31
CA GLU A 4 -11.32 -18.23 31.36
C GLU A 4 -10.11 -17.43 30.90
N THR A 5 -9.76 -17.60 29.63
CA THR A 5 -8.78 -16.77 28.93
C THR A 5 -9.41 -15.39 28.74
N LYS A 6 -9.04 -14.43 29.59
CA LYS A 6 -9.38 -13.01 29.40
C LYS A 6 -8.81 -12.55 28.05
N ARG A 7 -9.68 -12.30 27.07
CA ARG A 7 -9.34 -11.43 25.93
C ARG A 7 -8.99 -10.06 26.52
N GLN A 8 -7.77 -9.60 26.31
CA GLN A 8 -7.38 -8.23 26.59
C GLN A 8 -8.32 -7.30 25.80
N GLU A 9 -9.13 -6.52 26.52
CA GLU A 9 -9.78 -5.33 25.97
C GLU A 9 -8.66 -4.42 25.45
N VAL A 10 -8.60 -4.28 24.13
CA VAL A 10 -7.81 -3.22 23.51
C VAL A 10 -8.47 -1.92 23.94
N ASP A 11 -7.77 -1.11 24.72
CA ASP A 11 -8.21 0.20 25.16
C ASP A 11 -8.86 0.93 23.98
N ALA A 12 -10.11 1.40 24.15
CA ALA A 12 -10.87 2.12 23.11
C ALA A 12 -10.16 3.39 22.59
N ASN A 13 -9.05 3.75 23.22
CA ASN A 13 -8.18 4.86 22.89
C ASN A 13 -7.09 4.53 21.86
N PHE A 14 -6.85 3.27 21.53
CA PHE A 14 -5.82 2.87 20.57
C PHE A 14 -6.41 2.16 19.36
N VAL A 15 -5.83 2.44 18.20
CA VAL A 15 -6.18 1.81 16.93
C VAL A 15 -5.01 0.98 16.47
N THR A 16 -5.32 -0.23 16.02
CA THR A 16 -4.35 -1.15 15.43
C THR A 16 -4.17 -0.89 13.95
N GLY A 17 -2.93 -0.76 13.51
CA GLY A 17 -2.55 -0.76 12.11
C GLY A 17 -1.22 -1.45 11.86
N VAL A 18 -0.55 -1.05 10.79
CA VAL A 18 0.63 -1.74 10.28
C VAL A 18 1.76 -0.75 10.07
N ARG A 19 2.91 -1.04 10.66
CA ARG A 19 4.16 -0.39 10.30
C ARG A 19 4.80 -1.13 9.12
N ILE A 20 5.11 -0.39 8.06
CA ILE A 20 5.73 -0.90 6.84
C ILE A 20 7.19 -0.44 6.84
N ASN A 21 8.07 -1.35 7.24
CA ASN A 21 9.48 -1.08 7.42
C ASN A 21 10.20 -0.87 6.07
N CYS A 22 11.07 0.14 5.99
CA CYS A 22 11.93 0.35 4.82
C CYS A 22 13.07 -0.67 4.76
N GLU A 23 13.74 -0.77 3.61
CA GLU A 23 14.85 -1.70 3.42
C GLU A 23 15.93 -1.62 4.51
N LEU A 24 16.18 -0.44 5.06
CA LEU A 24 17.16 -0.27 6.13
C LEU A 24 16.73 -0.97 7.43
N ASP A 25 15.46 -0.81 7.82
CA ASP A 25 14.90 -1.49 9.00
C ASP A 25 14.95 -3.02 8.83
N LEU A 26 14.81 -3.52 7.60
CA LEU A 26 14.93 -4.94 7.29
C LEU A 26 16.39 -5.41 7.41
N LYS A 27 17.33 -4.68 6.81
CA LYS A 27 18.74 -5.10 6.68
C LYS A 27 19.52 -4.93 7.98
N LEU A 28 19.41 -3.77 8.63
CA LEU A 28 20.17 -3.43 9.83
C LEU A 28 19.46 -3.86 11.11
N ASN A 29 18.18 -3.49 11.23
CA ASN A 29 17.41 -3.71 12.45
C ASN A 29 16.72 -5.09 12.47
N LYS A 30 16.86 -5.89 11.40
CA LYS A 30 16.27 -7.24 11.24
C LYS A 30 14.77 -7.28 11.50
N ARG A 31 14.07 -6.18 11.20
CA ARG A 31 12.62 -6.09 11.42
C ARG A 31 11.88 -6.77 10.27
N PRO A 32 10.71 -7.39 10.52
CA PRO A 32 9.89 -7.92 9.45
C PRO A 32 9.39 -6.79 8.53
N GLN A 33 9.06 -7.12 7.29
CA GLN A 33 8.59 -6.14 6.29
C GLN A 33 7.32 -5.40 6.74
N TYR A 34 6.42 -6.12 7.41
CA TYR A 34 5.17 -5.61 7.95
C TYR A 34 5.06 -6.05 9.39
N GLU A 35 4.79 -5.11 10.29
CA GLU A 35 4.57 -5.42 11.69
C GLU A 35 3.36 -4.68 12.23
N MET A 36 2.77 -5.23 13.28
CA MET A 36 1.67 -4.59 13.99
C MET A 36 2.14 -3.29 14.64
N ALA A 37 1.33 -2.25 14.53
CA ALA A 37 1.53 -0.98 15.21
C ALA A 37 0.23 -0.54 15.89
N THR A 38 0.34 0.16 17.00
CA THR A 38 -0.80 0.77 17.70
C THR A 38 -0.51 2.24 17.94
N ILE A 39 -1.51 3.08 17.67
CA ILE A 39 -1.43 4.52 17.88
C ILE A 39 -2.73 5.02 18.52
N PRO A 40 -2.70 6.18 19.21
CA PRO A 40 -3.92 6.77 19.75
C PRO A 40 -4.95 7.07 18.67
N SER A 41 -6.24 6.88 18.96
CA SER A 41 -7.35 7.16 18.06
C SER A 41 -7.54 8.65 17.73
N SER A 42 -6.85 9.52 18.49
CA SER A 42 -6.74 10.97 18.28
C SER A 42 -5.56 11.39 17.41
N HIS A 43 -4.74 10.45 16.92
CA HIS A 43 -3.56 10.76 16.11
C HIS A 43 -3.92 11.43 14.78
N ASP A 44 -3.14 12.42 14.34
CA ASP A 44 -3.43 13.25 13.15
C ASP A 44 -3.52 12.49 11.83
N ILE A 45 -2.98 11.26 11.77
CA ILE A 45 -3.11 10.39 10.60
C ILE A 45 -4.57 10.16 10.18
N PHE A 46 -5.50 10.18 11.14
CA PHE A 46 -6.93 10.00 10.85
C PHE A 46 -7.57 11.23 10.21
N ASN A 47 -6.83 12.33 10.02
CA ASN A 47 -7.26 13.51 9.27
C ASN A 47 -6.67 13.54 7.84
N GLN A 48 -5.93 12.51 7.42
CA GLN A 48 -5.31 12.43 6.10
C GLN A 48 -6.27 11.88 5.03
N SER A 49 -5.95 12.16 3.76
CA SER A 49 -6.65 11.58 2.62
C SER A 49 -6.31 10.10 2.45
N LEU A 50 -7.28 9.33 1.95
CA LEU A 50 -7.06 7.95 1.51
C LEU A 50 -6.05 7.90 0.36
N ILE A 51 -5.30 6.81 0.29
CA ILE A 51 -4.47 6.51 -0.89
C ILE A 51 -5.38 6.07 -2.07
N ASP A 52 -5.00 6.37 -3.30
CA ASP A 52 -5.85 6.16 -4.48
C ASP A 52 -6.36 4.71 -4.62
N ILE A 53 -5.45 3.73 -4.50
CA ILE A 53 -5.83 2.31 -4.59
C ILE A 53 -6.82 1.90 -3.50
N SER A 54 -6.73 2.50 -2.30
CA SER A 54 -7.63 2.26 -1.18
C SER A 54 -9.06 2.70 -1.49
N VAL A 55 -9.22 3.82 -2.20
CA VAL A 55 -10.52 4.32 -2.65
C VAL A 55 -11.16 3.31 -3.60
N LEU A 56 -10.41 2.84 -4.59
CA LEU A 56 -10.90 1.94 -5.65
C LEU A 56 -11.28 0.55 -5.11
N VAL A 57 -10.45 -0.03 -4.22
CA VAL A 57 -10.73 -1.33 -3.60
C VAL A 57 -11.70 -1.24 -2.40
N LYS A 58 -12.14 -0.03 -2.04
CA LYS A 58 -13.07 0.26 -0.92
C LYS A 58 -12.55 -0.24 0.44
N LEU A 59 -11.26 -0.07 0.70
CA LEU A 59 -10.61 -0.38 1.98
C LEU A 59 -9.94 0.89 2.49
N PRO A 60 -10.53 1.68 3.42
CA PRO A 60 -10.14 3.07 3.68
C PRO A 60 -8.82 3.17 4.46
N ILE A 61 -7.69 3.15 3.75
CA ILE A 61 -6.33 3.16 4.29
C ILE A 61 -5.73 4.55 4.13
N VAL A 62 -5.16 5.04 5.23
CA VAL A 62 -4.31 6.23 5.29
C VAL A 62 -2.88 5.82 5.61
N VAL A 63 -1.89 6.55 5.10
CA VAL A 63 -0.47 6.22 5.26
C VAL A 63 0.31 7.47 5.62
N GLN A 64 1.09 7.41 6.69
CA GLN A 64 1.97 8.50 7.13
C GLN A 64 3.41 8.01 7.27
N LYS A 65 4.35 8.81 6.77
CA LYS A 65 5.79 8.59 7.02
C LYS A 65 6.11 8.75 8.50
N LEU A 66 6.88 7.84 9.08
CA LEU A 66 7.32 7.96 10.46
C LEU A 66 8.58 8.84 10.53
N PRO A 67 8.56 9.96 11.28
CA PRO A 67 9.73 10.81 11.46
C PRO A 67 10.91 10.02 12.06
N GLY A 68 12.14 10.39 11.69
CA GLY A 68 13.35 9.72 12.20
C GLY A 68 13.66 8.37 11.56
N SER A 69 12.81 7.84 10.68
CA SER A 69 13.17 6.68 9.85
C SER A 69 14.14 7.02 8.71
N LEU A 70 14.54 8.28 8.59
CA LEU A 70 15.51 8.80 7.62
C LEU A 70 16.76 9.22 8.41
N VAL A 71 17.55 8.26 8.90
CA VAL A 71 18.77 8.56 9.66
C VAL A 71 19.86 9.03 8.69
N GLU A 72 20.48 10.19 8.92
CA GLU A 72 21.45 10.85 8.02
C GLU A 72 22.75 10.07 7.67
N CYS A 73 22.87 8.80 8.05
CA CYS A 73 24.13 8.07 8.00
C CYS A 73 24.20 7.03 6.88
N PHE A 74 24.30 7.39 5.59
CA PHE A 74 24.92 6.47 4.61
C PHE A 74 25.65 7.19 3.46
N PRO A 75 26.95 6.88 3.24
CA PRO A 75 27.66 7.23 2.02
C PRO A 75 27.33 6.19 0.93
N SER A 76 26.92 6.66 -0.25
CA SER A 76 26.69 5.85 -1.47
C SER A 76 25.60 4.77 -1.39
N GLY A 77 24.34 5.19 -1.38
CA GLY A 77 23.18 4.33 -1.62
C GLY A 77 21.90 5.09 -1.30
N SER A 78 20.75 4.67 -1.84
CA SER A 78 19.43 5.19 -1.43
C SER A 78 18.77 4.18 -0.49
N PRO A 79 19.21 4.04 0.79
CA PRO A 79 18.71 3.03 1.72
C PRO A 79 17.26 3.26 2.17
N TRP A 80 16.66 4.37 1.76
CA TRP A 80 15.33 4.85 2.16
C TRP A 80 14.21 4.37 1.24
N LEU A 81 14.47 3.32 0.47
CA LEU A 81 13.50 2.79 -0.46
C LEU A 81 12.47 1.93 0.28
N ASN A 82 11.21 2.24 0.03
CA ASN A 82 10.08 1.41 0.42
C ASN A 82 9.21 1.21 -0.81
N GLN A 83 9.74 0.43 -1.76
CA GLN A 83 9.14 0.28 -3.08
C GLN A 83 7.67 -0.18 -3.00
N ARG A 84 7.33 -0.98 -1.99
CA ARG A 84 5.96 -1.45 -1.75
C ARG A 84 4.99 -0.31 -1.48
N VAL A 85 5.42 0.68 -0.69
CA VAL A 85 4.65 1.89 -0.42
C VAL A 85 4.58 2.78 -1.66
N ALA A 86 5.63 2.85 -2.48
CA ALA A 86 5.57 3.55 -3.76
C ALA A 86 4.48 2.98 -4.68
N PHE A 87 4.38 1.64 -4.76
CA PHE A 87 3.32 0.99 -5.52
C PHE A 87 1.91 1.27 -4.96
N HIS A 88 1.75 1.45 -3.65
CA HIS A 88 0.47 1.87 -3.06
C HIS A 88 0.05 3.28 -3.45
N HIS A 89 1.01 4.15 -3.75
CA HIS A 89 0.80 5.57 -4.05
C HIS A 89 0.82 5.90 -5.54
N ARG A 90 0.81 4.91 -6.44
CA ARG A 90 0.61 5.19 -7.87
C ARG A 90 -0.69 5.96 -8.06
N ASP A 91 -0.66 6.96 -8.93
CA ASP A 91 -1.85 7.71 -9.31
C ASP A 91 -2.81 6.77 -10.05
N CYS A 92 -3.95 6.49 -9.41
CA CYS A 92 -4.95 5.57 -9.96
C CYS A 92 -6.31 6.26 -10.16
N LEU A 93 -6.47 7.49 -9.70
CA LEU A 93 -7.73 8.22 -9.78
C LEU A 93 -7.71 9.21 -10.94
N THR A 94 -8.66 9.06 -11.86
CA THR A 94 -8.91 10.06 -12.89
C THR A 94 -9.54 11.30 -12.25
N ARG A 95 -8.75 12.34 -11.97
CA ARG A 95 -9.29 13.61 -11.48
C ARG A 95 -9.95 14.34 -12.65
N GLU A 96 -11.26 14.56 -12.56
CA GLU A 96 -12.11 15.06 -13.67
C GLU A 96 -11.86 16.52 -14.10
N ASN A 97 -10.94 17.27 -13.46
CA ASN A 97 -10.80 18.72 -13.64
C ASN A 97 -9.48 19.18 -14.27
N THR A 98 -8.81 18.34 -15.05
CA THR A 98 -7.56 18.72 -15.73
C THR A 98 -7.70 18.56 -17.23
N THR A 99 -7.55 19.68 -17.94
CA THR A 99 -7.58 19.76 -19.40
C THR A 99 -6.70 18.68 -20.04
N GLU A 100 -7.24 18.00 -21.05
CA GLU A 100 -6.88 16.69 -21.60
C GLU A 100 -5.42 16.48 -22.09
N VAL A 101 -4.53 17.47 -21.99
CA VAL A 101 -3.20 17.41 -22.63
C VAL A 101 -2.02 17.29 -21.63
N GLU A 102 -2.18 17.70 -20.37
CA GLU A 102 -1.06 17.69 -19.39
C GLU A 102 -1.12 16.55 -18.35
N PHE A 103 -2.16 15.70 -18.38
CA PHE A 103 -2.49 14.81 -17.25
C PHE A 103 -2.27 13.31 -17.51
N ASP A 104 -1.79 12.90 -18.69
CA ASP A 104 -1.66 11.47 -18.97
C ASP A 104 -0.36 10.83 -18.46
N GLU A 105 0.71 11.61 -18.36
CA GLU A 105 2.03 11.09 -17.93
C GLU A 105 2.05 10.58 -16.48
N LYS A 106 1.10 11.00 -15.65
CA LYS A 106 1.09 10.68 -14.21
C LYS A 106 0.34 9.39 -13.87
N PHE A 107 -0.57 8.92 -14.73
CA PHE A 107 -1.38 7.75 -14.43
C PHE A 107 -0.51 6.48 -14.28
N GLY A 108 -0.62 5.81 -13.14
CA GLY A 108 0.22 4.66 -12.82
C GLY A 108 1.65 5.00 -12.42
N VAL A 109 1.95 6.27 -12.17
CA VAL A 109 3.24 6.75 -11.67
C VAL A 109 3.12 7.10 -10.20
N CYS A 110 4.14 6.75 -9.41
CA CYS A 110 4.21 7.16 -8.01
C CYS A 110 4.61 8.64 -7.94
N PRO A 111 3.92 9.49 -7.17
CA PRO A 111 4.26 10.90 -7.08
C PRO A 111 5.61 11.08 -6.36
N PRO A 112 6.38 12.16 -6.66
CA PRO A 112 7.77 12.29 -6.20
C PRO A 112 7.99 12.14 -4.70
N GLN A 113 7.06 12.64 -3.88
CA GLN A 113 7.13 12.53 -2.42
C GLN A 113 6.99 11.10 -1.90
N TRP A 114 6.48 10.17 -2.71
CA TRP A 114 6.31 8.75 -2.42
C TRP A 114 7.19 7.84 -3.28
N ASP A 115 8.01 8.41 -4.17
CA ASP A 115 8.93 7.65 -5.04
C ASP A 115 10.31 7.46 -4.41
N LYS A 116 10.83 8.52 -3.76
CA LYS A 116 12.16 8.53 -3.15
C LYS A 116 12.09 8.89 -1.68
N SER A 117 13.03 8.35 -0.90
CA SER A 117 13.18 8.67 0.53
C SER A 117 11.87 8.55 1.31
N ILE A 118 11.17 7.43 1.12
CA ILE A 118 9.90 7.14 1.79
C ILE A 118 10.17 6.84 3.26
N GLY A 119 11.24 6.07 3.52
CA GLY A 119 11.52 5.55 4.85
C GLY A 119 10.44 4.58 5.32
N THR A 120 10.35 4.44 6.63
CA THR A 120 9.36 3.59 7.28
C THR A 120 8.07 4.36 7.48
N VAL A 121 6.94 3.71 7.25
CA VAL A 121 5.62 4.34 7.33
C VAL A 121 4.70 3.56 8.24
N ILE A 122 3.63 4.22 8.66
CA ILE A 122 2.51 3.57 9.32
C ILE A 122 1.26 3.67 8.43
N ALA A 123 0.58 2.55 8.25
CA ALA A 123 -0.68 2.44 7.55
C ALA A 123 -1.78 2.12 8.56
N MET A 124 -2.86 2.90 8.51
CA MET A 124 -4.01 2.78 9.41
C MET A 124 -5.28 2.75 8.58
N ARG A 125 -6.38 2.25 9.15
CA ARG A 125 -7.70 2.45 8.56
C ARG A 125 -8.33 3.74 9.07
N LEU A 126 -8.85 4.56 8.16
CA LEU A 126 -9.53 5.81 8.49
C LEU A 126 -10.77 5.57 9.37
N ASP A 127 -11.47 4.45 9.18
CA ASP A 127 -12.62 4.03 10.00
C ASP A 127 -12.22 3.43 11.37
N LYS A 128 -10.93 3.51 11.73
CA LYS A 128 -10.35 3.07 13.01
C LYS A 128 -10.56 1.58 13.32
N LYS A 129 -10.93 0.77 12.33
CA LYS A 129 -10.96 -0.69 12.49
C LYS A 129 -9.54 -1.26 12.42
N PRO A 130 -9.28 -2.43 13.01
CA PRO A 130 -7.98 -3.07 12.94
C PRO A 130 -7.53 -3.31 11.49
N LEU A 131 -6.25 -3.03 11.24
CA LEU A 131 -5.55 -3.36 10.01
C LEU A 131 -4.34 -4.24 10.37
N TYR A 132 -4.26 -5.42 9.76
CA TYR A 132 -3.24 -6.43 10.06
C TYR A 132 -2.18 -6.51 8.96
N PRO A 133 -0.95 -6.98 9.26
CA PRO A 133 0.13 -7.16 8.30
C PRO A 133 -0.29 -7.87 7.02
N GLU A 134 -1.12 -8.92 7.10
CA GLU A 134 -1.59 -9.65 5.93
C GLU A 134 -2.41 -8.78 4.96
N HIS A 135 -3.21 -7.84 5.46
CA HIS A 135 -4.03 -6.95 4.63
C HIS A 135 -3.15 -6.03 3.79
N ILE A 136 -2.11 -5.46 4.41
CA ILE A 136 -1.16 -4.59 3.72
C ILE A 136 -0.24 -5.38 2.79
N ALA A 137 0.19 -6.58 3.20
CA ALA A 137 1.00 -7.46 2.36
C ALA A 137 0.26 -7.85 1.08
N ALA A 138 -1.00 -8.26 1.20
CA ALA A 138 -1.83 -8.58 0.05
C ALA A 138 -2.12 -7.35 -0.81
N LEU A 139 -2.40 -6.18 -0.23
CA LEU A 139 -2.59 -4.95 -1.00
C LEU A 139 -1.32 -4.54 -1.76
N ALA A 140 -0.15 -4.72 -1.15
CA ALA A 140 1.13 -4.48 -1.81
C ALA A 140 1.36 -5.46 -2.96
N GLY A 141 1.07 -6.75 -2.76
CA GLY A 141 1.11 -7.75 -3.82
C GLY A 141 0.13 -7.45 -4.95
N PHE A 142 -1.10 -7.07 -4.62
CA PHE A 142 -2.11 -6.69 -5.60
C PHE A 142 -1.64 -5.50 -6.43
N SER A 143 -1.14 -4.44 -5.78
CA SER A 143 -0.60 -3.30 -6.51
C SER A 143 0.62 -3.72 -7.36
N GLN A 144 1.66 -4.24 -6.73
CA GLN A 144 2.93 -4.49 -7.41
C GLN A 144 2.85 -5.59 -8.47
N VAL A 145 2.17 -6.70 -8.19
CA VAL A 145 2.20 -7.90 -9.04
C VAL A 145 0.99 -7.94 -9.96
N HIS A 146 -0.22 -7.79 -9.41
CA HIS A 146 -1.44 -7.94 -10.20
C HIS A 146 -1.70 -6.75 -11.12
N LEU A 147 -1.54 -5.51 -10.64
CA LEU A 147 -1.86 -4.32 -11.44
C LEU A 147 -0.75 -3.88 -12.40
N SER A 148 0.51 -4.25 -12.16
CA SER A 148 1.63 -3.78 -12.99
C SER A 148 1.54 -4.18 -14.48
N PRO A 149 1.11 -5.40 -14.86
CA PRO A 149 0.89 -5.75 -16.27
C PRO A 149 -0.15 -4.85 -16.96
N TYR A 150 -1.21 -4.45 -16.25
CA TYR A 150 -2.23 -3.56 -16.80
C TYR A 150 -1.69 -2.14 -17.01
N PHE A 151 -0.93 -1.62 -16.05
CA PHE A 151 -0.24 -0.33 -16.21
C PHE A 151 0.81 -0.36 -17.32
N GLN A 152 1.55 -1.46 -17.45
CA GLN A 152 2.53 -1.64 -18.52
C GLN A 152 1.83 -1.61 -19.88
N LYS A 153 0.80 -2.43 -20.08
CA LYS A 153 0.05 -2.48 -21.33
C LYS A 153 -0.63 -1.15 -21.66
N TYR A 154 -1.19 -0.46 -20.66
CA TYR A 154 -1.70 0.90 -20.82
C TYR A 154 -0.62 1.82 -21.39
N ARG A 155 0.57 1.88 -20.79
CA ARG A 155 1.68 2.72 -21.28
C ARG A 155 2.15 2.32 -22.67
N GLU A 156 2.30 1.02 -22.93
CA GLU A 156 2.72 0.50 -24.23
C GLU A 156 1.74 0.88 -25.35
N SER A 157 0.43 0.95 -25.07
CA SER A 157 -0.58 1.38 -26.04
C SER A 157 -0.41 2.84 -26.51
N TRP A 158 0.39 3.66 -25.82
CA TRP A 158 0.74 5.01 -26.26
C TRP A 158 1.96 5.06 -27.19
N TYR A 159 2.75 3.98 -27.26
CA TYR A 159 3.95 3.91 -28.09
C TYR A 159 3.75 3.12 -29.39
N PHE A 160 2.78 2.21 -29.44
CA PHE A 160 2.49 1.40 -30.62
C PHE A 160 1.20 1.89 -31.29
N GLU A 161 1.31 2.44 -32.51
CA GLU A 161 0.22 3.11 -33.24
C GLU A 161 -0.86 2.15 -33.78
N ASP A 162 -0.60 0.84 -33.83
CA ASP A 162 -1.42 -0.12 -34.58
C ASP A 162 -2.75 -0.53 -33.89
N ASP A 163 -2.86 -0.43 -32.56
CA ASP A 163 -4.00 -0.96 -31.79
C ASP A 163 -4.89 0.11 -31.10
N GLY A 164 -4.52 1.39 -31.24
CA GLY A 164 -5.16 2.50 -30.53
C GLY A 164 -4.84 2.56 -29.03
N HIS A 165 -5.05 3.74 -28.43
CA HIS A 165 -4.72 3.97 -27.02
C HIS A 165 -5.74 3.31 -26.09
N LEU A 166 -5.25 2.54 -25.12
CA LEU A 166 -6.10 1.98 -24.09
C LEU A 166 -6.58 3.10 -23.15
N PRO A 167 -7.89 3.20 -22.87
CA PRO A 167 -8.40 4.19 -21.92
C PRO A 167 -7.98 3.82 -20.49
N LYS A 168 -7.90 4.81 -19.58
CA LYS A 168 -7.61 4.57 -18.14
C LYS A 168 -8.57 3.58 -17.49
N SER A 169 -9.82 3.55 -17.95
CA SER A 169 -10.83 2.60 -17.50
C SER A 169 -10.39 1.13 -17.67
N TYR A 170 -9.53 0.84 -18.65
CA TYR A 170 -8.91 -0.49 -18.84
C TYR A 170 -8.16 -0.97 -17.59
N VAL A 171 -7.46 -0.07 -16.90
CA VAL A 171 -6.72 -0.39 -15.67
C VAL A 171 -7.64 -0.27 -14.45
N VAL A 172 -8.46 0.79 -14.39
CA VAL A 172 -9.34 1.06 -13.23
C VAL A 172 -10.35 -0.07 -13.01
N GLN A 173 -10.85 -0.73 -14.05
CA GLN A 173 -11.78 -1.87 -13.92
C GLN A 173 -11.15 -3.08 -13.19
N GLU A 174 -9.82 -3.17 -13.14
CA GLU A 174 -9.11 -4.20 -12.40
C GLU A 174 -8.89 -3.82 -10.93
N MET A 175 -9.09 -2.55 -10.57
CA MET A 175 -8.87 -2.03 -9.21
C MET A 175 -10.14 -2.06 -8.34
N THR A 176 -11.02 -3.04 -8.53
CA THR A 176 -12.28 -3.09 -7.78
C THR A 176 -12.14 -3.88 -6.48
N ARG A 177 -13.03 -3.62 -5.52
CA ARG A 177 -13.17 -4.45 -4.31
C ARG A 177 -13.30 -5.94 -4.63
N PHE A 178 -14.01 -6.28 -5.70
CA PHE A 178 -14.21 -7.66 -6.12
C PHE A 178 -12.90 -8.31 -6.57
N LYS A 179 -12.18 -7.66 -7.49
CA LYS A 179 -10.87 -8.13 -7.99
C LYS A 179 -9.83 -8.25 -6.89
N PHE A 180 -9.77 -7.26 -5.99
CA PHE A 180 -8.91 -7.35 -4.81
C PHE A 180 -9.31 -8.50 -3.88
N GLY A 181 -10.62 -8.73 -3.68
CA GLY A 181 -11.12 -9.83 -2.86
C GLY A 181 -10.73 -11.20 -3.42
N GLN A 182 -10.82 -11.39 -4.75
CA GLN A 182 -10.34 -12.60 -5.42
C GLN A 182 -8.83 -12.77 -5.23
N TYR A 183 -8.05 -11.73 -5.54
CA TYR A 183 -6.60 -11.77 -5.35
C TYR A 183 -6.21 -12.09 -3.90
N TYR A 184 -6.88 -11.48 -2.91
CA TYR A 184 -6.61 -11.69 -1.50
C TYR A 184 -6.83 -13.15 -1.09
N HIS A 185 -7.90 -13.77 -1.60
CA HIS A 185 -8.18 -15.18 -1.35
C HIS A 185 -7.06 -16.08 -1.89
N ASP A 186 -6.72 -15.94 -3.17
CA ASP A 186 -5.68 -16.75 -3.83
C ASP A 186 -4.30 -16.53 -3.18
N TRP A 187 -3.98 -15.27 -2.87
CA TRP A 187 -2.74 -14.90 -2.18
C TRP A 187 -2.63 -15.57 -0.81
N ARG A 188 -3.74 -15.66 -0.08
CA ARG A 188 -3.80 -16.25 1.27
C ARG A 188 -3.59 -17.76 1.23
N GLU A 189 -4.20 -18.46 0.28
CA GLU A 189 -3.98 -19.90 0.10
C GLU A 189 -2.51 -20.22 -0.18
N VAL A 190 -1.85 -19.41 -1.00
CA VAL A 190 -0.41 -19.53 -1.26
C VAL A 190 0.43 -19.32 0.01
N GLN A 191 0.06 -18.37 0.89
CA GLN A 191 0.79 -18.17 2.15
C GLN A 191 0.61 -19.37 3.10
N MET A 192 -0.62 -19.86 3.26
CA MET A 192 -0.91 -21.01 4.13
C MET A 192 -0.16 -22.27 3.69
N ASN A 193 -0.04 -22.50 2.39
CA ASN A 193 0.71 -23.66 1.87
C ASN A 193 2.21 -23.53 2.12
N LYS A 194 2.77 -22.32 2.11
CA LYS A 194 4.19 -22.09 2.46
C LYS A 194 4.44 -22.34 3.94
N GLU A 195 3.57 -21.85 4.81
CA GLU A 195 3.67 -22.06 6.26
C GLU A 195 3.56 -23.53 6.67
N SER A 196 2.93 -24.38 5.84
CA SER A 196 2.82 -25.83 6.09
C SER A 196 4.08 -26.64 5.74
N LEU A 197 5.05 -26.01 5.06
CA LEU A 197 6.30 -26.64 4.60
C LEU A 197 7.52 -26.28 5.46
N ASP A 198 7.35 -25.34 6.40
CA ASP A 198 8.37 -24.90 7.36
C ASP A 198 8.13 -25.52 8.76
#